data_AF-A0A6N9TQX5-F1
#
_entry.id   AF-A0A6N9TQX5-F1
#
_cell.length_a   1.000
_cell.length_b   1.000
_cell.length_c   1.000
_cell.angle_alpha   90.00
_cell.angle_beta   90.00
_cell.angle_gamma   90.00
#
_symmetry.space_group_name_H-M   'P 1'
#
loop_
_entity.id
_entity.type
_entity.pdbx_description
1 polymer ?
#
loop_
_entity_poly.entity_id
_entity_poly.type
_entity_poly.pdbx_seq_one_letter_code
_entity_poly.pdbx_strand_id
1 'polypeptide(L)'
;LYVTLEPCHHEGRTPPCTRAVLAAGVRRVVAGTRDPNPRVPGGGAAFLASRGVEVRVGCLEAECRRLVAPFAKQLHTGLPWVLAKAACSLDGRIATRTGDARWITNERARRYGHGLRNAADAILVGRGTVAADDPQLTCRLARGGRDPVRVVLDSTLALSPDRRIFHVASPAPTLVFGAAGRAPDHRREALEAA
;
A
#
# COMPACT_ATOMS: atom_id res chain seq x y z
N LEU A 1 17.68 2.94 23.67
CA LEU A 1 17.09 2.98 22.32
C LEU A 1 15.75 2.26 22.34
N TYR A 2 14.69 2.91 21.87
CA TYR A 2 13.38 2.28 21.66
C TYR A 2 13.13 2.18 20.16
N VAL A 3 12.76 1.00 19.67
CA VAL A 3 12.48 0.73 18.25
C VAL A 3 11.23 -0.12 18.14
N THR A 4 10.43 0.10 17.09
CA THR A 4 9.15 -0.63 16.92
C THR A 4 9.35 -2.04 16.39
N LEU A 5 10.44 -2.29 15.65
CA LEU A 5 10.81 -3.58 15.09
C LEU A 5 12.23 -3.96 15.55
N GLU A 6 12.49 -5.27 15.69
CA GLU A 6 13.81 -5.81 16.03
C GLU A 6 14.90 -5.25 15.08
N PRO A 7 16.04 -4.74 15.61
CA PRO A 7 17.14 -4.28 14.78
C PRO A 7 17.67 -5.38 13.85
N CYS A 8 17.85 -5.08 12.57
CA CYS A 8 18.35 -6.07 11.61
C CYS A 8 19.80 -6.47 11.88
N HIS A 9 20.11 -7.75 11.64
CA HIS A 9 21.43 -8.37 11.81
C HIS A 9 21.91 -9.11 10.54
N HIS A 10 21.56 -8.58 9.38
CA HIS A 10 22.04 -9.11 8.10
C HIS A 10 22.59 -7.95 7.26
N GLU A 11 23.53 -8.25 6.38
CA GLU A 11 24.01 -7.29 5.39
C GLU A 11 23.01 -7.27 4.22
N GLY A 12 22.42 -6.10 3.95
CA GLY A 12 21.49 -5.90 2.84
C GLY A 12 22.02 -4.82 1.89
N ARG A 13 21.16 -3.88 1.50
CA ARG A 13 21.60 -2.66 0.78
C ARG A 13 22.45 -1.73 1.65
N THR A 14 22.31 -1.84 2.97
CA THR A 14 23.05 -1.08 3.97
C THR A 14 23.57 -2.03 5.05
N PRO A 15 24.61 -1.64 5.81
CA PRO A 15 25.08 -2.39 6.95
C PRO A 15 23.99 -2.63 8.02
N PRO A 16 24.09 -3.71 8.83
CA PRO A 16 23.08 -4.06 9.82
C PRO A 16 22.96 -3.01 10.93
N CYS A 17 21.73 -2.72 11.34
CA CYS A 17 21.44 -1.79 12.43
C CYS A 17 22.14 -2.18 13.73
N THR A 18 22.35 -3.48 14.00
CA THR A 18 23.09 -3.92 15.20
C THR A 18 24.50 -3.35 15.27
N ARG A 19 25.20 -3.17 14.13
CA ARG A 19 26.53 -2.54 14.11
C ARG A 19 26.44 -1.07 14.53
N ALA A 20 25.47 -0.34 13.98
CA ALA A 20 25.25 1.07 14.34
C ALA A 20 24.90 1.24 15.81
N VAL A 21 24.07 0.36 16.37
CA VAL A 21 23.69 0.36 17.80
C VAL A 21 24.93 0.18 18.69
N LEU A 22 25.81 -0.77 18.36
CA LEU A 22 27.04 -1.01 19.11
C LEU A 22 28.04 0.15 18.99
N ALA A 23 28.25 0.65 17.77
CA ALA A 23 29.15 1.78 17.51
C ALA A 23 28.72 3.05 18.23
N ALA A 24 27.41 3.27 18.37
CA ALA A 24 26.85 4.39 19.13
C ALA A 24 26.94 4.23 20.67
N GLY A 25 27.46 3.10 21.17
CA GLY A 25 27.59 2.85 22.60
C GLY A 25 26.25 2.64 23.32
N VAL A 26 25.19 2.28 22.60
CA VAL A 26 23.86 2.04 23.18
C VAL A 26 23.90 0.85 24.15
N ARG A 27 23.55 1.10 25.41
CA ARG A 27 23.57 0.08 26.47
C ARG A 27 22.26 -0.71 26.62
N ARG A 28 21.14 -0.15 26.17
CA ARG A 28 19.81 -0.74 26.31
C ARG A 28 18.96 -0.54 25.06
N VAL A 29 18.35 -1.62 24.59
CA VAL A 29 17.43 -1.65 23.44
C VAL A 29 16.10 -2.26 23.87
N VAL A 30 15.00 -1.55 23.61
CA VAL A 30 13.65 -2.06 23.77
C VAL A 30 13.00 -2.12 22.39
N ALA A 31 12.68 -3.32 21.93
CA ALA A 31 12.03 -3.57 20.65
C ALA A 31 10.55 -3.91 20.84
N GLY A 32 9.71 -3.41 19.95
CA GLY A 32 8.27 -3.63 20.02
C GLY A 32 7.86 -5.04 19.62
N THR A 33 8.23 -5.45 18.41
CA THR A 33 8.02 -6.81 17.91
C THR A 33 9.28 -7.37 17.27
N ARG A 34 9.37 -8.70 17.18
CA ARG A 34 10.40 -9.40 16.38
C ARG A 34 10.21 -9.14 14.89
N ASP A 35 11.28 -9.29 14.12
CA ASP A 35 11.21 -9.26 12.66
C ASP A 35 10.30 -10.39 12.15
N PRO A 36 9.21 -10.09 11.42
CA PRO A 36 8.30 -11.11 10.90
C PRO A 36 8.87 -11.86 9.69
N ASN A 37 10.03 -11.49 9.15
CA ASN A 37 10.54 -12.07 7.93
C ASN A 37 11.16 -13.47 8.15
N PRO A 38 10.56 -14.55 7.61
CA PRO A 38 11.08 -15.91 7.80
C PRO A 38 12.37 -16.18 7.01
N ARG A 39 12.73 -15.29 6.07
CA ARG A 39 13.88 -15.45 5.17
C ARG A 39 15.17 -14.84 5.71
N VAL A 40 15.09 -14.06 6.80
CA VAL A 40 16.27 -13.54 7.47
C VAL A 40 16.49 -14.37 8.75
N PRO A 41 17.74 -14.70 9.12
CA PRO A 41 18.03 -15.49 10.32
C PRO A 41 17.55 -14.88 11.65
N GLY A 42 16.83 -13.74 11.63
CA GLY A 42 16.47 -12.97 12.81
C GLY A 42 17.70 -12.68 13.68
N GLY A 43 17.48 -12.65 15.00
CA GLY A 43 18.58 -12.76 15.95
C GLY A 43 19.34 -11.47 16.22
N GLY A 44 18.88 -10.32 15.73
CA GLY A 44 19.50 -9.03 16.07
C GLY A 44 19.38 -8.70 17.55
N ALA A 45 18.25 -9.06 18.17
CA ALA A 45 18.09 -8.97 19.62
C ALA A 45 19.08 -9.89 20.36
N ALA A 46 19.23 -11.13 19.90
CA ALA A 46 20.16 -12.10 20.50
C ALA A 46 21.63 -11.68 20.32
N PHE A 47 21.99 -11.16 19.14
CA PHE A 47 23.33 -10.66 18.85
C PHE A 47 23.68 -9.44 19.71
N LEU A 48 22.77 -8.49 19.88
CA LEU A 48 23.00 -7.35 20.75
C LEU A 48 23.17 -7.78 22.22
N ALA A 49 22.33 -8.72 22.68
CA ALA A 49 22.44 -9.28 24.02
C ALA A 49 23.78 -9.99 24.25
N SER A 50 24.29 -10.77 23.28
CA SER A 50 25.60 -11.43 23.39
C SER A 50 26.79 -10.46 23.40
N ARG A 51 26.57 -9.20 23.01
CA ARG A 51 27.55 -8.11 23.07
C ARG A 51 27.39 -7.22 24.31
N GLY A 52 26.58 -7.63 25.28
CA GLY A 52 26.41 -6.93 26.55
C GLY A 52 25.42 -5.76 26.53
N VAL A 53 24.57 -5.68 25.50
CA VAL A 53 23.45 -4.73 25.47
C VAL A 53 22.25 -5.34 26.19
N GLU A 54 21.61 -4.62 27.12
CA GLU A 54 20.33 -5.07 27.68
C GLU A 54 19.25 -4.99 26.59
N VAL A 55 18.66 -6.13 26.22
CA VAL A 55 17.60 -6.18 25.19
C VAL A 55 16.30 -6.69 25.77
N ARG A 56 15.21 -5.94 25.56
CA ARG A 56 13.82 -6.39 25.83
C ARG A 56 13.01 -6.34 24.54
N VAL A 57 12.21 -7.37 24.29
CA VAL A 57 11.33 -7.47 23.12
C VAL A 57 9.90 -7.71 23.58
N GLY A 58 8.92 -7.15 22.87
CA GLY A 58 7.49 -7.32 23.19
C GLY A 58 6.83 -6.09 23.82
N CYS A 59 7.51 -4.93 23.82
CA CYS A 59 6.94 -3.69 24.35
C CYS A 59 5.88 -3.14 23.40
N LEU A 60 4.61 -3.06 23.80
CA LEU A 60 3.50 -2.70 22.90
C LEU A 60 3.50 -3.60 21.65
N GLU A 61 3.70 -4.90 21.84
CA GLU A 61 3.85 -5.85 20.74
C GLU A 61 2.64 -5.83 19.80
N ALA A 62 1.42 -5.76 20.34
CA ALA A 62 0.20 -5.75 19.54
C ALA A 62 0.13 -4.54 18.59
N GLU A 63 0.46 -3.35 19.08
CA GLU A 63 0.51 -2.11 18.33
C GLU A 63 1.63 -2.14 17.27
N CYS A 64 2.81 -2.63 17.65
CA CYS A 64 3.94 -2.74 16.74
C CYS A 64 3.68 -3.78 15.64
N ARG A 65 3.00 -4.89 15.95
CA ARG A 65 2.55 -5.87 14.96
C ARG A 65 1.51 -5.30 14.00
N ARG A 66 0.59 -4.45 14.48
CA ARG A 66 -0.35 -3.73 13.60
C ARG A 66 0.37 -2.78 12.66
N LEU A 67 1.39 -2.07 13.15
CA LEU A 67 2.19 -1.14 12.34
C LEU A 67 2.87 -1.84 11.16
N VAL A 68 3.41 -3.05 11.37
CA VAL A 68 4.09 -3.82 10.31
C VAL A 68 3.19 -4.86 9.64
N ALA A 69 1.89 -4.88 9.91
CA ALA A 69 0.98 -5.91 9.39
C ALA A 69 0.96 -6.05 7.86
N PRO A 70 1.01 -4.94 7.06
CA PRO A 70 1.09 -5.07 5.61
C PRO A 70 2.36 -5.78 5.13
N PHE A 71 3.51 -5.41 5.72
CA PHE A 71 4.81 -6.03 5.45
C PHE A 71 4.81 -7.50 5.86
N ALA A 72 4.35 -7.81 7.07
CA ALA A 72 4.29 -9.17 7.58
C ALA A 72 3.40 -10.06 6.70
N LYS A 73 2.20 -9.60 6.29
CA LYS A 73 1.31 -10.37 5.42
C LYS A 73 1.99 -10.73 4.10
N GLN A 74 2.59 -9.75 3.42
CA GLN A 74 3.28 -9.98 2.16
C GLN A 74 4.39 -11.02 2.30
N LEU A 75 5.16 -10.97 3.38
CA LEU A 75 6.26 -11.90 3.61
C LEU A 75 5.80 -13.34 3.83
N HIS A 76 4.71 -13.53 4.56
CA HIS A 76 4.20 -14.85 4.94
C HIS A 76 3.34 -15.50 3.86
N THR A 77 2.53 -14.72 3.15
CA THR A 77 1.55 -15.27 2.21
C THR A 77 1.87 -14.98 0.75
N GLY A 78 2.85 -14.12 0.46
CA GLY A 78 3.11 -13.63 -0.90
C GLY A 78 1.99 -12.74 -1.46
N LEU A 79 0.99 -12.38 -0.65
CA LEU A 79 -0.19 -11.62 -1.08
C LEU A 79 -0.20 -10.21 -0.46
N PRO A 80 -0.70 -9.20 -1.17
CA PRO A 80 -0.75 -7.84 -0.66
C PRO A 80 -1.75 -7.70 0.49
N TRP A 81 -1.53 -6.68 1.33
CA TRP A 81 -2.55 -6.20 2.26
C TRP A 81 -3.62 -5.43 1.50
N VAL A 82 -4.89 -5.82 1.67
CA VAL A 82 -5.99 -5.27 0.89
C VAL A 82 -6.89 -4.46 1.81
N LEU A 83 -7.09 -3.18 1.45
CA LEU A 83 -8.05 -2.29 2.08
C LEU A 83 -9.25 -2.13 1.13
N ALA A 84 -10.43 -2.58 1.56
CA ALA A 84 -11.67 -2.31 0.85
C ALA A 84 -12.28 -1.01 1.36
N LYS A 85 -12.53 -0.06 0.46
CA LYS A 85 -13.17 1.23 0.78
C LYS A 85 -14.43 1.41 -0.03
N ALA A 86 -15.54 1.70 0.66
CA ALA A 86 -16.79 2.14 0.06
C ALA A 86 -17.22 3.50 0.64
N ALA A 87 -18.06 4.23 -0.09
CA ALA A 87 -18.82 5.36 0.43
C ALA A 87 -20.29 5.04 0.15
N CYS A 88 -21.13 5.05 1.18
CA CYS A 88 -22.53 4.72 1.08
C CYS A 88 -23.40 5.68 1.90
N SER A 89 -24.68 5.76 1.54
CA SER A 89 -25.73 6.32 2.38
C SER A 89 -25.92 5.48 3.64
N LEU A 90 -26.71 6.00 4.59
CA LEU A 90 -27.00 5.31 5.85
C LEU A 90 -27.69 3.94 5.63
N ASP A 91 -28.50 3.82 4.58
CA ASP A 91 -29.17 2.58 4.17
C ASP A 91 -28.32 1.71 3.21
N GLY A 92 -27.01 1.99 3.09
CA GLY A 92 -26.07 1.12 2.39
C GLY A 92 -26.04 1.26 0.87
N ARG A 93 -26.53 2.36 0.30
CA ARG A 93 -26.54 2.61 -1.15
C ARG A 93 -25.31 3.41 -1.59
N ILE A 94 -24.71 3.02 -2.71
CA ILE A 94 -23.55 3.70 -3.30
C ILE A 94 -23.90 4.68 -4.44
N ALA A 95 -25.15 4.66 -4.88
CA ALA A 95 -25.74 5.53 -5.89
C ALA A 95 -27.27 5.48 -5.77
N THR A 96 -27.96 6.47 -6.31
CA THR A 96 -29.42 6.41 -6.52
C THR A 96 -29.78 5.43 -7.65
N ARG A 97 -31.08 5.14 -7.84
CA ARG A 97 -31.57 4.28 -8.94
C ARG A 97 -31.22 4.79 -10.33
N THR A 98 -30.99 6.10 -10.49
CA THR A 98 -30.59 6.72 -11.76
C THR A 98 -29.06 6.73 -11.96
N GLY A 99 -28.29 6.21 -10.99
CA GLY A 99 -26.84 6.20 -11.03
C GLY A 99 -26.17 7.46 -10.47
N ASP A 100 -26.94 8.44 -9.97
CA ASP A 100 -26.33 9.60 -9.32
C ASP A 100 -25.66 9.17 -8.00
N ALA A 101 -24.34 9.34 -7.95
CA ALA A 101 -23.47 8.99 -6.82
C ALA A 101 -22.64 10.19 -6.34
N ARG A 102 -22.92 11.40 -6.85
CA ARG A 102 -22.08 12.56 -6.53
C ARG A 102 -22.30 12.97 -5.08
N TRP A 103 -21.22 12.86 -4.31
CA TRP A 103 -21.09 13.45 -2.98
C TRP A 103 -22.05 12.92 -1.92
N ILE A 104 -22.26 11.60 -1.89
CA ILE A 104 -22.87 10.89 -0.75
C ILE A 104 -22.14 11.23 0.56
N THR A 105 -20.81 11.26 0.54
CA THR A 105 -19.97 11.59 1.70
C THR A 105 -19.37 12.99 1.59
N ASN A 106 -19.18 13.66 2.72
CA ASN A 106 -18.61 15.01 2.82
C ASN A 106 -17.12 15.09 2.42
N GLU A 107 -16.58 16.31 2.38
CA GLU A 107 -15.19 16.57 1.99
C GLU A 107 -14.17 15.90 2.92
N ARG A 108 -14.43 15.84 4.24
CA ARG A 108 -13.55 15.18 5.22
C ARG A 108 -13.37 13.70 4.89
N ALA A 109 -14.45 13.01 4.54
CA ALA A 109 -14.40 11.60 4.14
C ALA A 109 -13.62 11.40 2.82
N ARG A 110 -13.76 12.34 1.87
CA ARG A 110 -12.99 12.28 0.61
C ARG A 110 -11.51 12.51 0.83
N ARG A 111 -11.16 13.45 1.72
CA ARG A 111 -9.78 13.69 2.15
C ARG A 111 -9.17 12.46 2.83
N TYR A 112 -9.95 11.76 3.65
CA TYR A 112 -9.53 10.46 4.20
C TYR A 112 -9.24 9.43 3.10
N GLY A 113 -10.08 9.36 2.06
CA GLY A 113 -9.82 8.52 0.88
C GLY A 113 -8.50 8.85 0.17
N HIS A 114 -8.12 10.13 0.11
CA HIS A 114 -6.79 10.54 -0.38
C HIS A 114 -5.65 10.10 0.56
N GLY A 115 -5.87 10.13 1.89
CA GLY A 115 -4.94 9.57 2.86
C GLY A 115 -4.67 8.07 2.64
N LEU A 116 -5.73 7.30 2.33
CA LEU A 116 -5.58 5.88 1.98
C LEU A 116 -4.78 5.69 0.69
N ARG A 117 -5.02 6.51 -0.34
CA ARG A 117 -4.23 6.47 -1.59
C ARG A 117 -2.76 6.75 -1.35
N ASN A 118 -2.44 7.73 -0.51
CA ASN A 118 -1.06 8.07 -0.14
C ASN A 118 -0.32 6.90 0.53
N ALA A 119 -1.05 6.13 1.35
CA ALA A 119 -0.50 5.02 2.12
C ALA A 119 -0.46 3.69 1.34
N ALA A 120 -1.17 3.59 0.22
CA ALA A 120 -1.24 2.38 -0.59
C ALA A 120 -0.15 2.37 -1.67
N ASP A 121 0.28 1.17 -2.05
CA ASP A 121 1.15 0.97 -3.22
C ASP A 121 0.34 0.90 -4.52
N ALA A 122 -0.92 0.45 -4.45
CA ALA A 122 -1.84 0.37 -5.58
C ALA A 122 -3.28 0.71 -5.17
N ILE A 123 -4.06 1.23 -6.12
CA ILE A 123 -5.51 1.42 -6.03
C ILE A 123 -6.19 0.64 -7.14
N LEU A 124 -7.20 -0.15 -6.80
CA LEU A 124 -7.89 -1.02 -7.75
C LEU A 124 -9.35 -0.59 -7.92
N VAL A 125 -9.80 -0.52 -9.18
CA VAL A 125 -11.21 -0.37 -9.54
C VAL A 125 -11.58 -1.29 -10.71
N GLY A 126 -12.86 -1.53 -10.91
CA GLY A 126 -13.35 -2.15 -12.14
C GLY A 126 -13.61 -1.13 -13.25
N ARG A 127 -13.72 -1.60 -14.49
CA ARG A 127 -14.11 -0.81 -15.67
C ARG A 127 -15.30 0.11 -15.40
N GLY A 128 -16.33 -0.40 -14.72
CA GLY A 128 -17.57 0.35 -14.46
C GLY A 128 -17.33 1.68 -13.78
N THR A 129 -16.44 1.72 -12.79
CA THR A 129 -16.04 2.97 -12.10
C THR A 129 -15.35 3.93 -13.05
N VAL A 130 -14.44 3.44 -13.90
CA VAL A 130 -13.75 4.29 -14.88
C VAL A 130 -14.72 4.84 -15.92
N ALA A 131 -15.65 4.02 -16.40
CA ALA A 131 -16.64 4.43 -17.38
C ALA A 131 -17.62 5.48 -16.83
N ALA A 132 -18.09 5.29 -15.58
CA ALA A 132 -19.09 6.15 -14.95
C ALA A 132 -18.51 7.45 -14.39
N ASP A 133 -17.37 7.38 -13.69
CA ASP A 133 -16.83 8.51 -12.92
C ASP A 133 -15.64 9.19 -13.61
N ASP A 134 -15.04 8.52 -14.59
CA ASP A 134 -13.81 8.93 -15.28
C ASP A 134 -12.72 9.42 -14.30
N PRO A 135 -12.35 8.66 -13.25
CA PRO A 135 -11.53 9.16 -12.16
C PRO A 135 -10.05 9.14 -12.53
N GLN A 136 -9.27 10.10 -12.00
CA GLN A 136 -7.80 10.06 -12.09
C GLN A 136 -7.14 9.08 -11.12
N LEU A 137 -7.84 8.73 -10.02
CA LEU A 137 -7.35 7.89 -8.92
C LEU A 137 -6.02 8.32 -8.26
N THR A 138 -5.63 9.59 -8.39
CA THR A 138 -4.45 10.17 -7.71
C THR A 138 -4.67 10.56 -6.25
N CYS A 139 -3.56 10.76 -5.55
CA CYS A 139 -3.45 11.40 -4.24
C CYS A 139 -3.35 12.92 -4.41
N ARG A 140 -4.31 13.66 -3.84
CA ARG A 140 -4.42 15.13 -3.96
C ARG A 140 -4.52 15.77 -2.59
N LEU A 141 -3.61 15.38 -1.70
CA LEU A 141 -3.48 16.00 -0.38
C LEU A 141 -2.75 17.34 -0.51
N ALA A 142 -3.11 18.30 0.35
CA ALA A 142 -2.59 19.67 0.28
C ALA A 142 -1.07 19.79 0.44
N ARG A 143 -0.44 18.86 1.18
CA ARG A 143 1.02 18.82 1.38
C ARG A 143 1.74 17.94 0.35
N GLY A 144 1.06 17.58 -0.74
CA GLY A 144 1.50 16.55 -1.66
C GLY A 144 1.30 15.15 -1.08
N GLY A 145 1.60 14.14 -1.90
CA GLY A 145 1.50 12.74 -1.53
C GLY A 145 2.00 11.85 -2.67
N ARG A 146 2.09 10.55 -2.39
CA ARG A 146 2.44 9.54 -3.37
C ARG A 146 1.20 9.04 -4.08
N ASP A 147 1.25 9.02 -5.40
CA ASP A 147 0.23 8.34 -6.18
C ASP A 147 0.43 6.82 -6.13
N PRO A 148 -0.64 6.05 -5.87
CA PRO A 148 -0.58 4.59 -5.99
C PRO A 148 -0.59 4.18 -7.47
N VAL A 149 -0.03 3.00 -7.77
CA VAL A 149 -0.26 2.32 -9.07
C VAL A 149 -1.76 2.16 -9.28
N ARG A 150 -2.26 2.58 -10.45
CA ARG A 150 -3.69 2.53 -10.75
C ARG A 150 -4.00 1.24 -11.47
N VAL A 151 -4.74 0.34 -10.83
CA VAL A 151 -5.10 -0.98 -11.39
C VAL A 151 -6.55 -0.96 -11.83
N VAL A 152 -6.80 -1.29 -13.08
CA VAL A 152 -8.14 -1.35 -13.66
C VAL A 152 -8.43 -2.77 -14.14
N LEU A 153 -9.52 -3.34 -13.64
CA LEU A 153 -10.03 -4.62 -14.14
C LEU A 153 -11.03 -4.37 -15.27
N ASP A 154 -10.65 -4.69 -16.50
CA ASP A 154 -11.49 -4.57 -17.70
C ASP A 154 -11.33 -5.82 -18.56
N SER A 155 -12.18 -6.82 -18.33
CA SER A 155 -12.09 -8.13 -18.98
C SER A 155 -12.10 -8.09 -20.51
N THR A 156 -12.63 -7.02 -21.14
CA THR A 156 -12.78 -6.90 -22.61
C THR A 156 -11.99 -5.74 -23.21
N LEU A 157 -11.14 -5.08 -22.41
CA LEU A 157 -10.37 -3.89 -22.80
C LEU A 157 -11.23 -2.84 -23.54
N ALA A 158 -12.45 -2.60 -23.04
CA ALA A 158 -13.43 -1.75 -23.70
C ALA A 158 -13.39 -0.28 -23.27
N LEU A 159 -12.51 0.08 -22.33
CA LEU A 159 -12.29 1.48 -21.98
C LEU A 159 -11.77 2.27 -23.18
N SER A 160 -12.26 3.50 -23.31
CA SER A 160 -11.70 4.46 -24.26
C SER A 160 -10.30 4.90 -23.79
N PRO A 161 -9.31 5.00 -24.69
CA PRO A 161 -8.00 5.57 -24.42
C PRO A 161 -8.02 7.01 -23.86
N ASP A 162 -9.09 7.77 -24.10
CA ASP A 162 -9.18 9.19 -23.72
C ASP A 162 -9.57 9.40 -22.24
N ARG A 163 -9.72 8.34 -21.46
CA ARG A 163 -10.11 8.43 -20.05
C ARG A 163 -9.04 9.13 -19.23
N ARG A 164 -9.46 9.98 -18.30
CA ARG A 164 -8.54 10.80 -17.47
C ARG A 164 -7.50 10.00 -16.71
N ILE A 165 -7.77 8.72 -16.42
CA ILE A 165 -6.85 7.82 -15.72
C ILE A 165 -5.57 7.49 -16.51
N PHE A 166 -5.63 7.60 -17.85
CA PHE A 166 -4.49 7.38 -18.75
C PHE A 166 -3.68 8.66 -18.94
N HIS A 167 -4.35 9.82 -18.93
CA HIS A 167 -3.75 11.15 -19.16
C HIS A 167 -3.33 11.89 -17.87
N VAL A 168 -2.88 11.16 -16.83
CA VAL A 168 -2.46 11.77 -15.57
C VAL A 168 -0.96 12.02 -15.55
N ALA A 169 -0.55 13.26 -15.27
CA ALA A 169 0.83 13.57 -14.92
C ALA A 169 1.21 12.96 -13.56
N SER A 170 1.70 11.73 -13.56
CA SER A 170 2.11 10.98 -12.37
C SER A 170 3.20 9.96 -12.72
N PRO A 171 4.22 9.76 -11.86
CA PRO A 171 5.21 8.71 -12.06
C PRO A 171 4.65 7.30 -11.80
N ALA A 172 3.49 7.18 -11.14
CA ALA A 172 2.86 5.89 -10.91
C ALA A 172 2.10 5.45 -12.17
N PRO A 173 2.34 4.23 -12.70
CA PRO A 173 1.69 3.76 -13.92
C PRO A 173 0.22 3.43 -13.71
N THR A 174 -0.50 3.32 -14.82
CA THR A 174 -1.82 2.67 -14.89
C THR A 174 -1.65 1.28 -15.50
N LEU A 175 -2.15 0.25 -14.83
CA LEU A 175 -2.16 -1.13 -15.29
C LEU A 175 -3.60 -1.54 -15.58
N VAL A 176 -3.85 -2.05 -16.79
CA VAL A 176 -5.17 -2.58 -17.18
C VAL A 176 -5.06 -4.10 -17.33
N PHE A 177 -5.91 -4.83 -16.61
CA PHE A 177 -5.99 -6.28 -16.69
C PHE A 177 -7.21 -6.69 -17.51
N GLY A 178 -6.94 -7.27 -18.68
CA GLY A 178 -7.93 -7.93 -19.54
C GLY A 178 -7.96 -9.44 -19.36
N ALA A 179 -9.05 -10.08 -19.79
CA ALA A 179 -9.11 -11.53 -19.86
C ALA A 179 -8.56 -12.00 -21.21
N ALA A 180 -7.72 -13.04 -21.19
CA ALA A 180 -7.15 -13.61 -22.41
C ALA A 180 -8.25 -14.02 -23.41
N GLY A 181 -8.06 -13.68 -24.69
CA GLY A 181 -9.00 -14.01 -25.76
C GLY A 181 -10.34 -13.25 -25.75
N ARG A 182 -10.52 -12.25 -24.87
CA ARG A 182 -11.78 -11.49 -24.76
C ARG A 182 -11.74 -10.08 -25.36
N ALA A 183 -10.61 -9.69 -25.94
CA ALA A 183 -10.45 -8.42 -26.64
C ALA A 183 -9.60 -8.65 -27.90
N PRO A 184 -9.95 -8.01 -29.03
CA PRO A 184 -9.06 -7.96 -30.19
C PRO A 184 -7.80 -7.14 -29.87
N ASP A 185 -6.69 -7.45 -30.53
CA ASP A 185 -5.37 -6.85 -30.26
C ASP A 185 -5.37 -5.32 -30.37
N HIS A 186 -6.10 -4.75 -31.34
CA HIS A 186 -6.18 -3.30 -31.51
C HIS A 186 -6.68 -2.54 -30.28
N ARG A 187 -7.48 -3.18 -29.41
CA ARG A 187 -7.93 -2.54 -28.15
C ARG A 187 -6.83 -2.48 -27.10
N ARG A 188 -5.99 -3.52 -27.05
CA ARG A 188 -4.80 -3.51 -26.19
C ARG A 188 -3.84 -2.43 -26.67
N GLU A 189 -3.53 -2.43 -27.97
CA GLU A 189 -2.62 -1.46 -28.58
C GLU A 189 -3.09 -0.01 -28.38
N ALA A 190 -4.40 0.25 -28.52
CA ALA A 190 -4.96 1.57 -28.29
C ALA A 190 -4.82 2.04 -26.83
N LEU A 191 -4.89 1.12 -25.85
CA LEU A 191 -4.68 1.43 -24.44
C LEU A 191 -3.20 1.55 -24.07
N GLU A 192 -2.32 0.81 -24.74
CA GLU A 192 -0.86 0.89 -24.54
C GLU A 192 -0.28 2.19 -25.12
N ALA A 193 -0.92 2.75 -26.15
CA ALA A 193 -0.54 4.03 -26.77
C ALA A 193 -1.05 5.28 -26.02
N ALA A 194 -1.90 5.11 -25.01
CA ALA A 194 -2.56 6.19 -24.25
C ALA A 194 -1.74 6.63 -23.03
#